data_AF-A0A6J8E6E5-F1
#
_entry.id   AF-A0A6J8E6E5-F1
#
_cell.length_a   1.000
_cell.length_b   1.000
_cell.length_c   1.000
_cell.angle_alpha   90.00
_cell.angle_beta   90.00
_cell.angle_gamma   90.00
#
_symmetry.space_group_name_H-M   'P 1'
#
loop_
_entity.id
_entity.type
_entity.pdbx_description
1 polymer ?
#
loop_
_entity_poly.entity_id
_entity_poly.type
_entity_poly.pdbx_seq_one_letter_code
_entity_poly.pdbx_strand_id
1 'polypeptide(L)'
;MKSDFKPKNQRPYRLPPDKKEALREHLDELLRQNIIAPVSETEDVPIISPIVLVSKQDRNKKQQENSQKSSAKYRFCCDFRYLNSQVQDFSYFIPDLTELTESFSGKTPNYLASIDLSSGFFQMPVNKDSQKYTAFNTCFGTFKFRRLPMGLSSAPSSFQLLMDKILQGLTFKVCLCYLDDILIASETF
;
A
#
# COMPACT_ATOMS: atom_id res chain seq x y z
N MET A 1 -4.30 15.49 -10.85
CA MET A 1 -5.19 16.11 -9.84
C MET A 1 -6.42 16.64 -10.54
N LYS A 2 -7.55 16.76 -9.85
CA LYS A 2 -8.74 17.42 -10.40
C LYS A 2 -8.44 18.90 -10.69
N SER A 3 -9.19 19.49 -11.63
CA SER A 3 -9.01 20.88 -12.05
C SER A 3 -9.29 21.89 -10.93
N ASP A 4 -10.16 21.54 -9.98
CA ASP A 4 -10.54 22.34 -8.81
C ASP A 4 -9.69 22.05 -7.56
N PHE A 5 -8.48 21.50 -7.75
CA PHE A 5 -7.56 21.11 -6.68
C PHE A 5 -7.36 22.22 -5.64
N LYS A 6 -7.57 21.88 -4.36
CA LYS A 6 -7.30 22.78 -3.24
C LYS A 6 -6.18 22.22 -2.36
N PRO A 7 -5.11 22.99 -2.12
CA PRO A 7 -4.12 22.64 -1.11
C PRO A 7 -4.76 22.53 0.29
N LYS A 8 -4.31 21.58 1.09
CA LYS A 8 -4.78 21.42 2.47
C LYS A 8 -3.73 20.81 3.38
N ASN A 9 -3.43 21.52 4.46
CA ASN A 9 -2.60 21.02 5.53
C ASN A 9 -3.48 20.55 6.70
N GLN A 10 -3.60 19.22 6.88
CA GLN A 10 -4.36 18.65 7.97
C GLN A 10 -3.50 18.51 9.23
N ARG A 11 -4.07 18.92 10.37
CA ARG A 11 -3.39 18.77 11.66
C ARG A 11 -3.24 17.29 12.03
N PRO A 12 -2.10 16.88 12.61
CA PRO A 12 -1.91 15.51 13.07
C PRO A 12 -2.86 15.19 14.23
N TYR A 13 -3.31 13.94 14.29
CA TYR A 13 -4.11 13.46 15.42
C TYR A 13 -3.24 13.30 16.68
N ARG A 14 -3.84 13.52 17.86
CA ARG A 14 -3.15 13.33 19.13
C ARG A 14 -2.90 11.84 19.38
N LEU A 15 -1.64 11.48 19.61
CA LEU A 15 -1.24 10.11 19.97
C LEU A 15 -0.86 10.02 21.45
N PRO A 16 -1.35 9.00 22.18
CA PRO A 16 -0.84 8.68 23.51
C PRO A 16 0.59 8.12 23.45
N PRO A 17 1.34 8.08 24.58
CA PRO A 17 2.77 7.76 24.60
C PRO A 17 3.14 6.40 24.01
N ASP A 18 2.37 5.36 24.32
CA ASP A 18 2.53 4.00 23.79
C ASP A 18 2.49 3.95 22.26
N LYS A 19 1.56 4.69 21.66
CA LYS A 19 1.43 4.79 20.20
C LYS A 19 2.55 5.62 19.57
N LYS A 20 3.18 6.53 20.30
CA LYS A 20 4.31 7.32 19.78
C LYS A 20 5.56 6.47 19.61
N GLU A 21 5.81 5.53 20.52
CA GLU A 21 6.93 4.58 20.40
C GLU A 21 6.73 3.68 19.19
N ALA A 22 5.53 3.11 19.04
CA ALA A 22 5.19 2.30 17.86
C ALA A 22 5.29 3.10 16.56
N LEU A 23 4.87 4.37 16.55
CA LEU A 23 5.03 5.25 15.40
C LEU A 23 6.51 5.43 15.04
N ARG A 24 7.38 5.65 16.03
CA ARG A 24 8.81 5.85 15.80
C ARG A 24 9.43 4.62 15.14
N GLU A 25 9.16 3.43 15.68
CA GLU A 25 9.64 2.17 15.08
C GLU A 25 9.16 2.00 13.63
N HIS A 26 7.89 2.33 13.33
CA HIS A 26 7.37 2.29 11.96
C HIS A 26 8.10 3.27 11.04
N LEU A 27 8.32 4.51 11.49
CA LEU A 27 9.02 5.52 10.70
C LEU A 27 10.46 5.11 10.41
N ASP A 28 11.17 4.61 11.41
CA ASP A 28 12.57 4.16 11.26
C ASP A 28 12.68 3.03 10.23
N GLU A 29 11.74 2.07 10.26
CA GLU A 29 11.71 0.97 9.28
C GLU A 29 11.38 1.47 7.86
N LEU A 30 10.37 2.34 7.72
CA LEU A 30 9.98 2.91 6.43
C LEU A 30 11.09 3.78 5.81
N LEU A 31 11.84 4.52 6.65
CA LEU A 31 13.01 5.28 6.22
C LEU A 31 14.15 4.35 5.78
N ARG A 32 14.43 3.31 6.59
CA ARG A 32 15.47 2.31 6.30
C ARG A 32 15.21 1.59 4.96
N GLN A 33 13.96 1.27 4.67
CA GLN A 33 13.53 0.65 3.41
C GLN A 33 13.39 1.64 2.24
N ASN A 34 13.65 2.93 2.45
CA ASN A 34 13.50 3.98 1.45
C ASN A 34 12.07 4.06 0.87
N ILE A 35 11.07 3.71 1.69
CA ILE A 35 9.63 3.81 1.37
C ILE A 35 9.17 5.25 1.56
N ILE A 36 9.68 5.92 2.60
CA ILE A 36 9.43 7.33 2.87
C ILE A 36 10.74 8.12 2.87
N ALA A 37 10.63 9.44 2.75
CA ALA A 37 11.73 10.38 2.95
C ALA A 37 11.24 11.61 3.71
N PRO A 38 12.11 12.28 4.46
CA PRO A 38 11.80 13.59 5.04
C PRO A 38 11.50 14.59 3.92
N VAL A 39 10.54 15.48 4.17
CA VAL A 39 10.29 16.63 3.27
C VAL A 39 11.38 17.68 3.51
N SER A 40 11.93 18.23 2.43
CA SER A 40 12.91 19.31 2.50
C SER A 40 12.24 20.70 2.51
N GLU A 41 12.93 21.71 3.03
CA GLU A 41 12.42 23.09 3.12
C GLU A 41 12.10 23.71 1.75
N THR A 42 12.75 23.22 0.69
CA THR A 42 12.59 23.71 -0.69
C THR A 42 11.41 23.06 -1.42
N GLU A 43 10.78 22.05 -0.83
CA GLU A 43 9.69 21.32 -1.48
C GLU A 43 8.32 21.93 -1.20
N ASP A 44 7.58 22.21 -2.28
CA ASP A 44 6.16 22.53 -2.21
C ASP A 44 5.36 21.27 -1.86
N VAL A 45 4.77 21.25 -0.67
CA VAL A 45 3.88 20.17 -0.17
C VAL A 45 2.45 20.68 -0.07
N PRO A 46 1.67 20.60 -1.16
CA PRO A 46 0.34 21.21 -1.22
C PRO A 46 -0.70 20.44 -0.39
N ILE A 47 -0.47 19.16 -0.09
CA ILE A 47 -1.33 18.35 0.78
C ILE A 47 -0.48 17.72 1.87
N ILE A 48 -0.97 17.81 3.10
CA ILE A 48 -0.41 17.09 4.25
C ILE A 48 -1.55 16.28 4.89
N SER A 49 -1.43 14.96 4.82
CA SER A 49 -2.36 14.01 5.43
C SER A 49 -1.97 13.71 6.89
N PRO A 50 -2.95 13.49 7.78
CA PRO A 50 -2.67 13.00 9.13
C PRO A 50 -2.46 11.48 9.11
N ILE A 51 -1.77 10.96 10.12
CA ILE A 51 -1.55 9.52 10.30
C ILE A 51 -2.50 8.95 11.35
N VAL A 52 -2.84 7.67 11.20
CA VAL A 52 -3.68 6.90 12.10
C VAL A 52 -2.99 5.58 12.41
N LEU A 53 -2.90 5.25 13.70
CA LEU A 53 -2.42 3.95 14.17
C LEU A 53 -3.59 3.06 14.56
N VAL A 54 -3.83 2.03 13.76
CA VAL A 54 -4.92 1.06 13.92
C VAL A 54 -4.37 -0.15 14.68
N SER A 55 -5.07 -0.62 15.72
CA SER A 55 -4.65 -1.84 16.42
C SER A 55 -4.75 -3.03 15.47
N LYS A 56 -3.71 -3.86 15.39
CA LYS A 56 -3.85 -5.18 14.78
C LYS A 56 -4.66 -6.04 15.74
N GLN A 57 -5.90 -6.39 15.37
CA GLN A 57 -6.63 -7.45 16.06
C GLN A 57 -6.02 -8.78 15.63
N ASP A 58 -5.11 -9.31 16.43
CA ASP A 58 -4.53 -10.62 16.13
C ASP A 58 -5.55 -11.74 16.39
N ARG A 59 -5.83 -12.52 15.34
CA ARG A 59 -6.39 -13.88 15.49
C ARG A 59 -5.36 -14.85 16.07
N ASN A 60 -4.06 -14.48 16.08
CA ASN A 60 -2.94 -15.28 16.57
C ASN A 60 -2.12 -14.54 17.64
N LYS A 61 -2.70 -14.34 18.83
CA LYS A 61 -2.05 -13.72 20.00
C LYS A 61 -0.63 -14.25 20.30
N LYS A 62 -0.34 -15.51 19.95
CA LYS A 62 0.96 -16.17 20.18
C LYS A 62 2.14 -15.59 19.39
N GLN A 63 1.93 -14.93 18.25
CA GLN A 63 3.03 -14.29 17.49
C GLN A 63 3.33 -12.87 17.98
N GLN A 64 2.32 -12.14 18.48
CA GLN A 64 2.51 -10.82 19.07
C GLN A 64 3.29 -10.88 20.39
N GLU A 65 3.09 -11.91 21.22
CA GLU A 65 3.81 -12.05 22.51
C GLU A 65 5.33 -12.29 22.35
N ASN A 66 5.77 -12.90 21.24
CA ASN A 66 7.19 -13.12 20.97
C ASN A 66 7.88 -11.92 20.29
N SER A 67 7.11 -10.92 19.86
CA SER A 67 7.64 -9.73 19.20
C SER A 67 7.83 -8.61 20.22
N GLN A 68 9.07 -8.36 20.65
CA GLN A 68 9.40 -7.24 21.56
C GLN A 68 9.11 -5.84 20.99
N LYS A 69 8.80 -5.74 19.69
CA LYS A 69 8.57 -4.47 18.97
C LYS A 69 7.14 -3.97 19.14
N SER A 70 7.00 -2.73 19.60
CA SER A 70 5.70 -2.07 19.77
C SER A 70 4.96 -1.85 18.43
N SER A 71 5.71 -1.74 17.32
CA SER A 71 5.22 -1.69 15.94
C SER A 71 4.45 -2.95 15.50
N ALA A 72 4.65 -4.09 16.17
CA ALA A 72 3.92 -5.31 15.86
C ALA A 72 2.42 -5.15 16.19
N LYS A 73 2.08 -4.35 17.21
CA LYS A 73 0.72 -4.18 17.76
C LYS A 73 -0.16 -3.20 16.96
N TYR A 74 0.44 -2.22 16.29
CA TYR A 74 -0.28 -1.20 15.54
C TYR A 74 0.10 -1.23 14.05
N ARG A 75 -0.87 -1.02 13.16
CA ARG A 75 -0.65 -0.77 11.73
C ARG A 75 -0.58 0.73 11.50
N PHE A 76 0.48 1.16 10.83
CA PHE A 76 0.64 2.53 10.34
C PHE A 76 -0.21 2.75 9.10
N CYS A 77 -1.12 3.73 9.17
CA CYS A 77 -1.97 4.13 8.05
C CYS A 77 -1.93 5.65 7.89
N CYS A 78 -1.90 6.14 6.66
CA CYS A 78 -2.14 7.55 6.35
C CYS A 78 -3.60 7.77 5.97
N ASP A 79 -4.21 8.82 6.50
CA ASP A 79 -5.57 9.19 6.13
C ASP A 79 -5.56 10.02 4.83
N PHE A 80 -5.68 9.31 3.71
CA PHE A 80 -5.74 9.90 2.38
C PHE A 80 -7.15 10.26 1.93
N ARG A 81 -8.17 10.27 2.80
CA ARG A 81 -9.56 10.59 2.37
C ARG A 81 -9.65 11.94 1.65
N TYR A 82 -8.95 12.96 2.16
CA TYR A 82 -8.93 14.25 1.50
C TYR A 82 -8.17 14.19 0.16
N LEU A 83 -6.97 13.62 0.16
CA LEU A 83 -6.16 13.46 -1.05
C LEU A 83 -6.95 12.71 -2.14
N ASN A 84 -7.58 11.59 -1.80
CA ASN A 84 -8.41 10.80 -2.71
C ASN A 84 -9.56 11.62 -3.29
N SER A 85 -10.12 12.58 -2.55
CA SER A 85 -11.17 13.46 -3.09
C SER A 85 -10.65 14.43 -4.17
N GLN A 86 -9.35 14.75 -4.16
CA GLN A 86 -8.68 15.69 -5.06
C GLN A 86 -7.94 15.00 -6.21
N VAL A 87 -7.64 13.71 -6.08
CA VAL A 87 -7.01 12.89 -7.11
C VAL A 87 -8.00 12.68 -8.26
N GLN A 88 -7.50 12.74 -9.49
CA GLN A 88 -8.29 12.36 -10.65
C GLN A 88 -8.44 10.84 -10.64
N ASP A 89 -9.67 10.36 -10.81
CA ASP A 89 -9.94 8.93 -10.76
C ASP A 89 -9.16 8.20 -11.85
N PHE A 90 -8.39 7.20 -11.42
CA PHE A 90 -7.71 6.27 -12.29
C PHE A 90 -8.28 4.89 -12.02
N SER A 91 -9.17 4.44 -12.91
CA SER A 91 -9.78 3.13 -12.86
C SER A 91 -9.19 2.28 -13.97
N TYR A 92 -8.37 1.31 -13.58
CA TYR A 92 -7.92 0.23 -14.45
C TYR A 92 -8.80 -0.99 -14.18
N PHE A 93 -9.09 -1.78 -15.22
CA PHE A 93 -9.91 -2.97 -15.09
C PHE A 93 -9.24 -3.97 -14.13
N ILE A 94 -9.92 -4.29 -13.04
CA ILE A 94 -9.53 -5.36 -12.12
C ILE A 94 -10.52 -6.50 -12.37
N PRO A 95 -10.06 -7.66 -12.84
CA PRO A 95 -10.95 -8.77 -13.16
C PRO A 95 -11.66 -9.27 -11.89
N ASP A 96 -12.92 -9.71 -12.05
CA ASP A 96 -13.67 -10.29 -10.95
C ASP A 96 -13.08 -11.64 -10.56
N LEU A 97 -13.09 -11.96 -9.26
CA LEU A 97 -12.54 -13.23 -8.79
C LEU A 97 -13.29 -14.43 -9.38
N THR A 98 -14.60 -14.30 -9.61
CA THR A 98 -15.41 -15.34 -10.23
C THR A 98 -14.97 -15.58 -11.66
N GLU A 99 -14.81 -14.51 -12.45
CA GLU A 99 -14.35 -14.57 -13.84
C GLU A 99 -12.94 -15.20 -13.93
N LEU A 100 -12.04 -14.82 -13.02
CA LEU A 100 -10.72 -15.42 -12.90
C LEU A 100 -10.82 -16.94 -12.65
N THR A 101 -11.67 -17.37 -11.71
CA THR A 101 -11.82 -18.79 -11.39
C THR A 101 -12.50 -19.58 -12.51
N GLU A 102 -13.49 -19.01 -13.20
CA GLU A 102 -14.16 -19.62 -14.34
C GLU A 102 -13.21 -19.82 -15.53
N SER A 103 -12.30 -18.87 -15.77
CA SER A 103 -11.26 -19.02 -16.80
C SER A 103 -10.33 -20.23 -16.55
N PHE A 104 -10.27 -20.70 -15.30
CA PHE A 104 -9.54 -21.88 -14.88
C PHE A 104 -10.40 -23.14 -14.72
N SER A 105 -11.74 -23.02 -14.72
CA SER A 105 -12.65 -24.16 -14.53
C SER A 105 -12.52 -25.26 -15.58
N GLY A 106 -12.05 -24.91 -16.79
CA GLY A 106 -11.75 -25.86 -17.86
C GLY A 106 -10.37 -26.53 -17.77
N LYS A 107 -9.53 -26.12 -16.81
CA LYS A 107 -8.22 -26.71 -16.54
C LYS A 107 -8.31 -27.50 -15.24
N THR A 108 -7.83 -28.74 -15.24
CA THR A 108 -7.72 -29.57 -14.03
C THR A 108 -6.26 -29.61 -13.60
N PRO A 109 -5.71 -28.53 -12.99
CA PRO A 109 -4.32 -28.53 -12.57
C PRO A 109 -4.12 -29.55 -11.44
N ASN A 110 -3.04 -30.32 -11.53
CA ASN A 110 -2.64 -31.24 -10.46
C ASN A 110 -1.94 -30.51 -9.30
N TYR A 111 -1.42 -29.30 -9.56
CA TYR A 111 -0.68 -28.49 -8.61
C TYR A 111 -1.13 -27.04 -8.65
N LEU A 112 -1.32 -26.45 -7.47
CA LEU A 112 -1.56 -25.02 -7.28
C LEU A 112 -0.52 -24.45 -6.32
N ALA A 113 0.01 -23.28 -6.66
CA ALA A 113 0.88 -22.50 -5.80
C ALA A 113 0.35 -21.08 -5.70
N SER A 114 0.35 -20.51 -4.49
CA SER A 114 0.00 -19.11 -4.27
C SER A 114 1.24 -18.34 -3.82
N ILE A 115 1.44 -17.16 -4.41
CA ILE A 115 2.48 -16.21 -4.03
C ILE A 115 1.80 -14.96 -3.51
N ASP A 116 2.00 -14.65 -2.23
CA ASP A 116 1.62 -13.39 -1.61
C ASP A 116 2.79 -12.39 -1.72
N LEU A 117 2.54 -11.25 -2.34
CA LEU A 117 3.53 -10.17 -2.42
C LEU A 117 3.56 -9.41 -1.09
N SER A 118 4.48 -9.79 -0.22
CA SER A 118 4.64 -9.13 1.07
C SER A 118 4.81 -7.61 0.90
N SER A 119 3.88 -6.84 1.45
CA SER A 119 3.81 -5.37 1.28
C SER A 119 3.93 -4.92 -0.19
N GLY A 120 3.26 -5.62 -1.11
CA GLY A 120 3.39 -5.45 -2.57
C GLY A 120 3.36 -3.99 -3.05
N PHE A 121 2.42 -3.19 -2.55
CA PHE A 121 2.35 -1.76 -2.88
C PHE A 121 3.67 -0.99 -2.63
N PHE A 122 4.39 -1.27 -1.54
CA PHE A 122 5.66 -0.60 -1.24
C PHE A 122 6.79 -0.96 -2.21
N GLN A 123 6.60 -1.93 -3.08
CA GLN A 123 7.56 -2.25 -4.14
C GLN A 123 7.44 -1.27 -5.32
N MET A 124 6.25 -0.73 -5.57
CA MET A 124 6.01 0.18 -6.69
C MET A 124 6.44 1.63 -6.34
N PRO A 125 7.29 2.28 -7.15
CA PRO A 125 7.65 3.67 -6.92
C PRO A 125 6.51 4.63 -7.24
N VAL A 126 6.37 5.69 -6.44
CA VAL A 126 5.51 6.84 -6.77
C VAL A 126 6.28 7.77 -7.72
N ASN A 127 5.61 8.22 -8.78
CA ASN A 127 6.15 9.23 -9.69
C ASN A 127 6.68 10.43 -8.90
N LYS A 128 7.89 10.92 -9.23
CA LYS A 128 8.58 11.99 -8.49
C LYS A 128 7.71 13.24 -8.31
N ASP A 129 6.97 13.65 -9.34
CA ASP A 129 6.13 14.85 -9.32
C ASP A 129 4.87 14.65 -8.46
N SER A 130 4.47 13.39 -8.27
CA SER A 130 3.33 13.01 -7.43
C SER A 130 3.69 12.85 -5.95
N GLN A 131 4.97 12.65 -5.60
CA GLN A 131 5.39 12.39 -4.21
C GLN A 131 4.99 13.50 -3.24
N LYS A 132 5.02 14.77 -3.70
CA LYS A 132 4.65 15.94 -2.90
C LYS A 132 3.22 15.93 -2.37
N TYR A 133 2.31 15.22 -3.04
CA TYR A 133 0.92 15.11 -2.60
C TYR A 133 0.70 14.02 -1.54
N THR A 134 1.69 13.14 -1.37
CA THR A 134 1.65 12.02 -0.41
C THR A 134 2.25 12.40 0.94
N ALA A 135 2.54 13.68 1.17
CA ALA A 135 3.14 14.12 2.42
C ALA A 135 2.20 13.89 3.61
N PHE A 136 2.77 13.52 4.74
CA PHE A 136 2.06 13.30 5.99
C PHE A 136 2.85 13.85 7.17
N ASN A 137 2.12 14.29 8.19
CA ASN A 137 2.72 14.91 9.38
C ASN A 137 2.62 14.00 10.60
N THR A 138 3.67 14.01 11.41
CA THR A 138 3.80 13.22 12.64
C THR A 138 4.38 14.09 13.76
N CYS A 139 4.39 13.58 15.00
CA CYS A 139 5.10 14.26 16.09
C CYS A 139 6.63 14.24 15.96
N PHE A 140 7.19 13.54 14.96
CA PHE A 140 8.63 13.42 14.70
C PHE A 140 9.07 14.16 13.43
N GLY A 141 8.14 14.84 12.74
CA GLY A 141 8.42 15.55 11.50
C GLY A 141 7.43 15.20 10.38
N THR A 142 7.64 15.84 9.23
CA THR A 142 6.85 15.66 8.01
C THR A 142 7.64 14.81 7.02
N PHE A 143 6.98 13.79 6.48
CA PHE A 143 7.57 12.85 5.53
C PHE A 143 6.69 12.74 4.29
N LYS A 144 7.25 12.23 3.19
CA LYS A 144 6.54 11.92 1.95
C LYS A 144 6.85 10.49 1.52
N PHE A 145 5.95 9.88 0.76
CA PHE A 145 6.18 8.55 0.21
C PHE A 145 6.97 8.60 -1.10
N ARG A 146 7.95 7.69 -1.19
CA ARG A 146 8.68 7.37 -2.42
C ARG A 146 8.12 6.14 -3.10
N ARG A 147 7.50 5.24 -2.33
CA ARG A 147 6.84 4.02 -2.79
C ARG A 147 5.34 4.10 -2.54
N LEU A 148 4.54 3.38 -3.32
CA LEU A 148 3.09 3.54 -3.34
C LEU A 148 2.50 3.20 -1.96
N PRO A 149 1.89 4.17 -1.27
CA PRO A 149 1.30 3.90 0.02
C PRO A 149 -0.08 3.25 -0.12
N MET A 150 -0.40 2.38 0.83
CA MET A 150 -1.75 1.86 1.00
C MET A 150 -2.74 2.99 1.33
N GLY A 151 -3.99 2.84 0.85
CA GLY A 151 -5.08 3.79 1.11
C GLY A 151 -5.26 4.89 0.07
N LEU A 152 -4.37 5.02 -0.92
CA LEU A 152 -4.64 5.82 -2.11
C LEU A 152 -5.69 5.14 -3.00
N SER A 153 -6.65 5.90 -3.52
CA SER A 153 -7.69 5.36 -4.40
C SER A 153 -7.14 4.77 -5.70
N SER A 154 -6.07 5.35 -6.24
CA SER A 154 -5.41 4.92 -7.48
C SER A 154 -4.41 3.76 -7.29
N ALA A 155 -4.08 3.40 -6.04
CA ALA A 155 -3.06 2.41 -5.76
C ALA A 155 -3.38 1.01 -6.32
N PRO A 156 -4.58 0.43 -6.10
CA PRO A 156 -4.94 -0.89 -6.62
C PRO A 156 -4.88 -0.95 -8.15
N SER A 157 -5.48 0.02 -8.84
CA SER A 157 -5.49 0.07 -10.30
C SER A 157 -4.09 0.23 -10.89
N SER A 158 -3.25 1.06 -10.27
CA SER A 158 -1.86 1.25 -10.73
C SER A 158 -1.03 -0.01 -10.55
N PHE A 159 -1.25 -0.72 -9.43
CA PHE A 159 -0.55 -1.97 -9.14
C PHE A 159 -1.02 -3.11 -10.05
N GLN A 160 -2.33 -3.25 -10.29
CA GLN A 160 -2.86 -4.23 -11.23
C GLN A 160 -2.31 -4.02 -12.64
N LEU A 161 -2.27 -2.77 -13.13
CA LEU A 161 -1.65 -2.45 -14.43
C LEU A 161 -0.18 -2.85 -14.50
N LEU A 162 0.57 -2.71 -13.41
CA LEU A 162 1.96 -3.16 -13.33
C LEU A 162 2.04 -4.69 -13.40
N MET A 163 1.21 -5.39 -12.62
CA MET A 163 1.20 -6.85 -12.57
C MET A 163 0.80 -7.48 -13.90
N ASP A 164 -0.20 -6.91 -14.60
CA ASP A 164 -0.61 -7.35 -15.93
C ASP A 164 0.53 -7.22 -16.96
N LYS A 165 1.37 -6.18 -16.84
CA LYS A 165 2.56 -6.02 -17.68
C LYS A 165 3.65 -7.03 -17.34
N ILE A 166 3.87 -7.31 -16.06
CA ILE A 166 4.88 -8.28 -15.59
C ILE A 166 4.50 -9.70 -16.02
N LEU A 167 3.23 -10.06 -15.87
CA LEU A 167 2.70 -11.39 -16.17
C LEU A 167 2.14 -11.52 -17.59
N GLN A 168 2.44 -10.53 -18.44
CA GLN A 168 1.94 -10.49 -19.81
C GLN A 168 2.30 -11.79 -20.55
N GLY A 169 1.29 -12.46 -21.09
CA GLY A 169 1.46 -13.72 -21.81
C GLY A 169 1.41 -14.98 -20.93
N LEU A 170 1.43 -14.85 -19.60
CA LEU A 170 1.26 -15.92 -18.61
C LEU A 170 -0.13 -15.89 -17.98
N THR A 171 -0.68 -14.70 -17.76
CA THR A 171 -2.04 -14.52 -17.21
C THR A 171 -3.07 -15.28 -18.04
N PHE A 172 -4.01 -15.96 -17.36
CA PHE A 172 -5.02 -16.86 -17.93
C PHE A 172 -4.47 -18.13 -18.60
N LYS A 173 -3.15 -18.30 -18.71
CA LYS A 173 -2.53 -19.54 -19.22
C LYS A 173 -2.05 -20.43 -18.09
N VAL A 174 -1.17 -19.90 -17.24
CA VAL A 174 -0.53 -20.66 -16.14
C VAL A 174 -0.68 -19.95 -14.80
N CYS A 175 -1.07 -18.68 -14.79
CA CYS A 175 -1.30 -17.94 -13.56
C CYS A 175 -2.50 -16.99 -13.64
N LEU A 176 -3.03 -16.64 -12.46
CA LEU A 176 -4.00 -15.59 -12.20
C LEU A 176 -3.35 -14.58 -11.26
N CYS A 177 -3.62 -13.30 -11.49
CA CYS A 177 -3.13 -12.24 -10.63
C CYS A 177 -4.30 -11.37 -10.17
N TYR A 178 -4.43 -11.21 -8.87
CA TYR A 178 -5.43 -10.35 -8.26
C TYR A 178 -4.74 -9.48 -7.21
N LEU A 179 -4.49 -8.21 -7.54
CA LEU A 179 -3.76 -7.29 -6.67
C LEU A 179 -2.40 -7.87 -6.21
N ASP A 180 -2.26 -8.13 -4.90
CA ASP A 180 -1.02 -8.63 -4.28
C ASP A 180 -0.89 -10.17 -4.33
N ASP A 181 -1.92 -10.89 -4.79
CA ASP A 181 -1.95 -12.36 -4.85
C ASP A 181 -1.73 -12.88 -6.28
N ILE A 182 -0.79 -13.83 -6.44
CA ILE A 182 -0.57 -14.55 -7.69
C ILE A 182 -0.83 -16.03 -7.45
N LEU A 183 -1.82 -16.58 -8.16
CA LEU A 183 -2.10 -18.01 -8.19
C LEU A 183 -1.46 -18.62 -9.43
N ILE A 184 -0.65 -19.66 -9.26
CA ILE A 184 -0.01 -20.42 -10.34
C ILE A 184 -0.60 -21.83 -10.34
N ALA A 185 -0.85 -22.34 -11.54
CA ALA A 185 -1.41 -23.66 -11.75
C ALA A 185 -0.55 -24.45 -12.73
N SER A 186 -0.33 -25.72 -12.42
CA SER A 186 0.45 -26.64 -13.26
C SER A 186 -0.14 -28.05 -13.27
N GLU A 187 0.02 -28.75 -14.38
CA GLU A 187 -0.32 -30.17 -14.51
C GLU A 187 0.82 -31.08 -14.02
N THR A 188 2.05 -30.56 -14.00
CA THR A 188 3.27 -31.29 -13.60
C THR A 188 4.03 -30.52 -12.52
N PHE A 189 4.88 -31.23 -11.77
CA PHE A 189 5.74 -30.63 -10.75
C PHE A 189 6.91 -29.84 -11.36
#